data_AF-A0A6P0R5D6-F1
#
_entry.id   AF-A0A6P0R5D6-F1
#
_cell.length_a   1.000
_cell.length_b   1.000
_cell.length_c   1.000
_cell.angle_alpha   90.00
_cell.angle_beta   90.00
_cell.angle_gamma   90.00
#
_symmetry.space_group_name_H-M   'P 1'
#
loop_
_entity.id
_entity.type
_entity.pdbx_description
1 polymer ?
#
loop_
_entity_poly.entity_id
_entity_poly.type
_entity_poly.pdbx_seq_one_letter_code
_entity_poly.pdbx_strand_id
1 'polypeptide(L)'
;MEHQYRGRVTGIDAQDCTLKELEKFILERNDRVLATQQRYVNFGKVIQNYLQEDIVFASLPCGVMRDLLKFDFTGVDNFRLVGIDIDFESLELAKKLAK
;
A
#
# COMPACT_ATOMS: atom_id res chain seq x y z
N MET A 1 1.14 11.76 -8.36
CA MET A 1 0.83 12.03 -6.94
C MET A 1 0.45 10.71 -6.29
N GLU A 2 1.29 10.15 -5.43
CA GLU A 2 0.99 8.86 -4.80
C GLU A 2 -0.24 8.96 -3.89
N HIS A 3 -1.15 8.01 -4.01
CA HIS A 3 -2.40 7.88 -3.26
C HIS A 3 -2.21 7.80 -1.71
N GLN A 4 -0.97 7.67 -1.23
CA GLN A 4 -0.64 7.71 0.21
C GLN A 4 -0.40 9.12 0.76
N TYR A 5 -0.27 10.16 -0.07
CA TYR A 5 -0.15 11.55 0.38
C TYR A 5 -1.51 12.27 0.49
N ARG A 6 -2.63 11.55 0.48
CA ARG A 6 -3.97 12.12 0.73
C ARG A 6 -4.66 11.36 1.88
N GLY A 7 -5.64 11.99 2.51
CA GLY A 7 -6.31 11.48 3.71
C GLY A 7 -5.55 11.82 4.98
N ARG A 8 -5.32 10.83 5.85
CA ARG A 8 -4.79 11.03 7.22
C ARG A 8 -3.48 11.82 7.26
N VAL A 9 -2.58 11.59 6.30
CA VAL A 9 -1.23 12.17 6.31
C VAL A 9 -1.26 13.68 6.03
N THR A 10 -2.15 14.13 5.14
CA THR A 10 -2.20 15.53 4.69
C THR A 10 -3.43 16.28 5.15
N GLY A 11 -4.42 15.58 5.74
CA GLY A 11 -5.66 16.19 6.19
C GLY A 11 -6.58 16.65 5.06
N ILE A 12 -6.35 16.18 3.82
CA ILE A 12 -7.16 16.51 2.64
C ILE A 12 -7.79 15.27 2.02
N ASP A 13 -9.02 15.39 1.52
CA ASP A 13 -9.76 14.32 0.85
C ASP A 13 -9.39 14.19 -0.64
N ALA A 14 -10.14 13.35 -1.36
CA ALA A 14 -9.93 13.13 -2.79
C ALA A 14 -10.32 14.34 -3.65
N GLN A 15 -11.10 15.28 -3.11
CA GLN A 15 -11.57 16.50 -3.74
C GLN A 15 -10.73 17.73 -3.31
N ASP A 16 -9.56 17.51 -2.72
CA ASP A 16 -8.67 18.58 -2.24
C ASP A 16 -9.31 19.49 -1.17
N CYS A 17 -10.31 18.97 -0.46
CA CYS A 17 -10.95 19.64 0.67
C CYS A 17 -10.38 19.15 2.00
N THR A 18 -10.42 19.99 3.04
CA THR A 18 -10.02 19.57 4.40
C THR A 18 -10.95 18.49 4.92
N LEU A 19 -10.37 17.45 5.56
CA LEU A 19 -11.14 16.37 6.17
C LEU A 19 -12.14 16.92 7.20
N LYS A 20 -13.38 16.43 7.09
CA LYS A 20 -14.46 16.70 8.04
C LYS A 20 -14.28 15.87 9.30
N GLU A 21 -15.01 16.23 10.35
CA GLU A 21 -14.89 15.58 11.67
C GLU A 21 -15.13 14.06 11.62
N LEU A 22 -16.09 13.60 10.81
CA LEU A 22 -16.34 12.17 10.64
C LEU A 22 -15.17 11.47 9.93
N GLU A 23 -14.59 12.08 8.90
CA GLU A 23 -13.48 11.50 8.14
C GLU A 23 -12.23 11.40 9.00
N LYS A 24 -11.92 12.46 9.77
CA LYS A 24 -10.86 12.44 10.78
C LYS A 24 -11.10 11.34 11.81
N PHE A 25 -12.31 11.25 12.35
CA PHE A 25 -12.66 10.20 13.31
C PHE A 25 -12.40 8.80 12.74
N ILE A 26 -12.85 8.52 11.52
CA ILE A 26 -12.63 7.23 10.86
C ILE A 26 -11.13 6.95 10.67
N LEU A 27 -10.37 7.93 10.18
CA LEU A 27 -8.96 7.73 9.83
C LEU A 27 -8.02 7.70 11.03
N GLU A 28 -8.37 8.39 12.12
CA GLU A 28 -7.46 8.66 13.25
C GLU A 28 -7.91 8.05 14.57
N ARG A 29 -9.19 7.69 14.73
CA ARG A 29 -9.76 7.22 16.01
C ARG A 29 -10.53 5.91 15.92
N ASN A 30 -10.92 5.46 14.73
CA ASN A 30 -11.58 4.16 14.60
C ASN A 30 -10.55 3.04 14.79
N ASP A 31 -10.74 2.22 15.82
CA ASP A 31 -9.80 1.15 16.19
C ASP A 31 -9.52 0.16 15.05
N ARG A 32 -10.53 -0.17 14.23
CA ARG A 32 -10.37 -1.13 13.11
C ARG A 32 -9.52 -0.55 11.99
N VAL A 33 -9.71 0.75 11.70
CA VAL A 33 -8.91 1.47 10.70
C VAL A 33 -7.48 1.61 11.20
N LEU A 34 -7.28 2.00 12.46
CA LEU A 34 -5.95 2.11 13.08
C LEU A 34 -5.21 0.76 13.10
N ALA A 35 -5.89 -0.32 13.51
CA ALA A 35 -5.32 -1.66 13.51
C ALA A 35 -4.90 -2.10 12.10
N THR A 36 -5.70 -1.77 11.07
CA THR A 36 -5.37 -2.09 9.68
C THR A 36 -4.16 -1.29 9.18
N GLN A 37 -4.08 0.00 9.51
CA GLN A 37 -2.92 0.83 9.18
C GLN A 37 -1.63 0.32 9.86
N GLN A 38 -1.72 -0.07 11.15
CA GLN A 38 -0.61 -0.67 11.88
C GLN A 38 -0.19 -2.02 11.28
N ARG A 39 -1.16 -2.87 10.94
CA ARG A 39 -0.91 -4.16 10.27
C ARG A 39 -0.16 -3.96 8.96
N TYR A 40 -0.55 -2.99 8.13
CA TYR A 40 0.13 -2.67 6.88
C TYR A 40 1.59 -2.26 7.05
N VAL A 41 1.90 -1.50 8.11
CA VAL A 41 3.28 -1.12 8.45
C VAL A 41 4.08 -2.33 8.96
N ASN A 42 3.53 -3.08 9.90
CA ASN A 42 4.22 -4.20 10.53
C ASN A 42 4.49 -5.33 9.54
N PHE A 43 3.52 -5.68 8.69
CA PHE A 43 3.70 -6.69 7.66
C PHE A 43 4.75 -6.25 6.64
N GLY A 44 4.77 -4.97 6.25
CA GLY A 44 5.82 -4.45 5.37
C GLY A 44 7.22 -4.67 5.94
N LYS A 45 7.42 -4.38 7.24
CA LYS A 45 8.70 -4.61 7.92
C LYS A 45 9.09 -6.09 7.97
N VAL A 46 8.13 -6.97 8.26
CA VAL A 46 8.36 -8.41 8.32
C VAL A 46 8.74 -8.97 6.96
N ILE A 47 7.99 -8.61 5.90
CA ILE A 47 8.21 -9.14 4.56
C ILE A 47 9.53 -8.61 3.96
N GLN A 48 9.89 -7.35 4.22
CA GLN A 48 11.17 -6.76 3.78
C GLN A 48 12.39 -7.58 4.22
N ASN A 49 12.33 -8.22 5.40
CA ASN A 49 13.43 -9.06 5.89
C ASN A 49 13.66 -10.34 5.08
N TYR A 50 12.71 -10.71 4.23
CA TYR A 50 12.84 -11.86 3.33
C TYR A 50 13.32 -11.46 1.94
N LEU A 51 13.40 -10.15 1.63
CA LEU A 51 13.88 -9.67 0.34
C LEU A 51 15.36 -10.06 0.17
N GLN A 52 15.63 -10.76 -0.92
CA GLN A 52 16.95 -11.26 -1.31
C GLN A 52 16.97 -11.49 -2.82
N GLU A 53 18.16 -11.70 -3.39
CA GLU A 53 18.30 -12.05 -4.81
C GLU A 53 17.48 -13.29 -5.18
N ASP A 54 17.02 -13.30 -6.43
CA ASP A 54 16.20 -14.33 -7.07
C ASP A 54 14.83 -14.60 -6.41
N ILE A 55 14.40 -13.78 -5.45
CA ILE A 55 13.12 -13.98 -4.77
C ILE A 55 11.92 -13.69 -5.68
N VAL A 56 10.85 -14.46 -5.47
CA VAL A 56 9.54 -14.21 -6.07
C VAL A 56 8.51 -13.97 -4.97
N PHE A 57 7.95 -12.77 -4.92
CA PHE A 57 6.81 -12.46 -4.06
C PHE A 57 5.50 -12.51 -4.86
N ALA A 58 4.48 -13.12 -4.28
CA ALA A 58 3.13 -13.10 -4.81
C ALA A 58 2.18 -12.43 -3.80
N SER A 59 1.33 -11.53 -4.27
CA SER A 59 0.25 -10.92 -3.48
C SER A 59 -1.11 -11.35 -4.05
N LEU A 60 -2.01 -11.81 -3.17
CA LEU A 60 -3.33 -12.36 -3.52
C LEU A 60 -4.33 -12.16 -2.36
N PRO A 61 -5.46 -11.47 -2.58
CA PRO A 61 -5.71 -10.52 -3.68
C PRO A 61 -4.74 -9.34 -3.59
N CYS A 62 -4.17 -8.91 -4.73
CA CYS A 62 -3.12 -7.90 -4.70
C CYS A 62 -3.61 -6.47 -4.56
N GLY A 63 -4.88 -6.19 -4.87
CA GLY A 63 -5.40 -4.86 -5.05
C GLY A 63 -4.46 -4.05 -5.95
N VAL A 64 -4.00 -2.91 -5.45
CA VAL A 64 -3.05 -2.03 -6.15
C VAL A 64 -1.57 -2.32 -5.86
N MET A 65 -1.24 -3.51 -5.33
CA MET A 65 0.12 -4.01 -5.03
C MET A 65 0.98 -3.19 -4.06
N ARG A 66 0.35 -2.31 -3.26
CA ARG A 66 1.07 -1.39 -2.36
C ARG A 66 1.73 -2.04 -1.16
N ASP A 67 1.39 -3.27 -0.86
CA ASP A 67 2.08 -4.10 0.13
C ASP A 67 3.53 -4.38 -0.30
N LEU A 68 3.80 -4.59 -1.59
CA LEU A 68 5.12 -4.96 -2.12
C LEU A 68 5.86 -3.82 -2.85
N LEU A 69 5.15 -2.96 -3.61
CA LEU A 69 5.76 -1.91 -4.45
C LEU A 69 6.49 -0.80 -3.65
N LYS A 70 6.31 -0.75 -2.32
CA LYS A 70 6.92 0.26 -1.45
C LYS A 70 8.23 -0.19 -0.80
N PHE A 71 8.66 -1.43 -1.04
CA PHE A 71 9.85 -1.96 -0.41
C PHE A 71 11.11 -1.24 -0.88
N ASP A 72 12.11 -1.25 -0.01
CA ASP A 72 13.44 -0.81 -0.38
C ASP A 72 14.15 -1.97 -1.09
N PHE A 73 14.37 -1.81 -2.39
CA PHE A 73 15.06 -2.79 -3.22
C PHE A 73 16.55 -2.46 -3.40
N THR A 74 17.09 -1.50 -2.63
CA THR A 74 18.52 -1.16 -2.69
C THR A 74 19.38 -2.39 -2.42
N GLY A 75 20.23 -2.74 -3.38
CA GLY A 75 21.13 -3.90 -3.27
C GLY A 75 20.49 -5.24 -3.56
N VAL A 76 19.27 -5.28 -4.11
CA VAL A 76 18.63 -6.47 -4.66
C VAL A 76 18.21 -6.17 -6.09
N ASP A 77 18.96 -6.70 -7.05
CA ASP A 77 18.77 -6.38 -8.48
C ASP A 77 17.87 -7.38 -9.19
N ASN A 78 17.90 -8.66 -8.79
CA ASN A 78 17.08 -9.69 -9.38
C ASN A 78 15.97 -10.13 -8.43
N PHE A 79 14.75 -9.69 -8.69
CA PHE A 79 13.56 -10.14 -7.98
C PHE A 79 12.34 -10.09 -8.89
N ARG A 80 11.26 -10.79 -8.49
CA ARG A 80 9.99 -10.77 -9.21
C ARG A 80 8.83 -10.54 -8.27
N LEU A 81 7.95 -9.60 -8.64
CA LEU A 81 6.67 -9.38 -7.98
C LEU A 81 5.54 -9.89 -8.86
N VAL A 82 4.59 -10.64 -8.28
CA VAL A 82 3.43 -11.21 -8.96
C VAL A 82 2.17 -10.74 -8.24
N GLY A 83 1.34 -9.96 -8.92
CA GLY A 83 0.02 -9.56 -8.43
C GLY A 83 -1.07 -10.43 -9.05
N ILE A 84 -1.95 -10.97 -8.21
CA ILE A 84 -3.14 -11.72 -8.65
C ILE A 84 -4.36 -11.04 -8.02
N ASP A 85 -5.28 -10.59 -8.86
CA ASP A 85 -6.56 -10.04 -8.43
C ASP A 85 -7.65 -10.42 -9.43
N ILE A 86 -8.88 -10.51 -8.93
CA ILE A 86 -10.06 -10.71 -9.78
C ILE A 86 -10.56 -9.37 -10.35
N ASP A 87 -10.27 -8.27 -9.66
CA ASP A 87 -10.66 -6.93 -10.10
C ASP A 87 -9.66 -6.37 -11.11
N PHE A 88 -10.14 -6.21 -12.36
CA PHE A 88 -9.35 -5.66 -13.45
C PHE A 88 -8.89 -4.22 -13.17
N GLU A 89 -9.72 -3.40 -12.52
CA GLU A 89 -9.36 -2.00 -12.23
C GLU A 89 -8.19 -1.92 -11.24
N SER A 90 -8.21 -2.76 -10.20
CA SER A 90 -7.10 -2.94 -9.27
C SER A 90 -5.80 -3.31 -9.98
N LEU A 91 -5.84 -4.27 -10.92
CA LEU A 91 -4.67 -4.66 -11.71
C LEU A 91 -4.13 -3.52 -12.59
N GLU A 92 -5.00 -2.74 -13.22
CA GLU A 92 -4.59 -1.59 -14.03
C GLU A 92 -3.98 -0.48 -13.18
N LEU A 93 -4.51 -0.24 -11.98
CA LEU A 93 -3.92 0.69 -11.03
C LEU A 93 -2.58 0.18 -10.50
N ALA A 94 -2.45 -1.11 -10.17
CA ALA A 94 -1.17 -1.71 -9.77
C ALA A 94 -0.09 -1.50 -10.84
N LYS A 95 -0.41 -1.76 -12.12
CA LYS A 95 0.51 -1.53 -13.25
C LYS A 95 0.94 -0.06 -13.38
N LYS A 96 0.03 0.88 -13.12
CA LYS A 96 0.35 2.33 -13.15
C LYS A 96 1.29 2.73 -12.01
N LEU A 97 1.18 2.07 -10.86
CA LEU A 97 1.99 2.35 -9.68
C LEU A 97 3.37 1.67 -9.68
N ALA A 98 3.53 0.62 -10.50
CA ALA A 98 4.80 -0.09 -10.67
C ALA A 98 5.75 0.57 -11.69
N LYS A 99 5.39 1.73 -12.23
CA LYS A 99 6.22 2.54 -13.14
C LYS A 99 6.96 3.62 -12.36
#